data_AF-A0A7S6UGR1-F1
#
_entry.id   AF-A0A7S6UGR1-F1
#
_cell.length_a   1.000
_cell.length_b   1.000
_cell.length_c   1.000
_cell.angle_alpha   90.00
_cell.angle_beta   90.00
_cell.angle_gamma   90.00
#
_symmetry.space_group_name_H-M   'P 1'
#
loop_
_entity.id
_entity.type
_entity.pdbx_description
1 polymer ?
#
loop_
_entity_poly.entity_id
_entity_poly.type
_entity_poly.pdbx_seq_one_letter_code
_entity_poly.pdbx_strand_id
1 'polypeptide(L)'
;MTISRILLPATFAAALAACSPSATDTTTTTTAADTPAAAPADPQQAFFDRITALCGKAFEGSVLTDRPVSDGPDPFRDQTLTMHVRDCSDREIRIPFNVGDNYSRTWVLTRTDEGLRLKHDHRLEDGSDDPVTMYGGETASSGSATRQEFPVDTFSQEMFTREGMDVSNTNVWAMEIDPGQRFVYELARTDQDRMFRVGFDLTRPIATPPAPWGAEEALDAGDVEEGGATAD
;
A
#
# COMPACT_ATOMS: atom_id res chain seq x y z
N MET A 1 -49.77 -46.80 -3.65
CA MET A 1 -51.08 -46.39 -4.21
C MET A 1 -50.81 -45.40 -5.35
N THR A 2 -50.77 -45.90 -6.59
CA THR A 2 -51.80 -45.79 -7.64
C THR A 2 -51.60 -44.49 -8.46
N ILE A 3 -50.87 -44.53 -9.59
CA ILE A 3 -51.36 -44.66 -10.98
C ILE A 3 -52.47 -43.65 -11.30
N SER A 4 -52.25 -42.73 -12.25
CA SER A 4 -53.02 -42.75 -13.51
C SER A 4 -52.47 -41.84 -14.60
N ARG A 5 -52.27 -42.45 -15.77
CA ARG A 5 -52.06 -41.82 -17.08
C ARG A 5 -53.40 -41.33 -17.63
N ILE A 6 -53.40 -40.24 -18.39
CA ILE A 6 -54.46 -39.94 -19.37
C ILE A 6 -53.81 -39.61 -20.71
N LEU A 7 -54.36 -40.20 -21.76
CA LEU A 7 -53.91 -40.25 -23.15
C LEU A 7 -54.95 -39.58 -24.07
N LEU A 8 -54.45 -39.02 -25.20
CA LEU A 8 -55.07 -38.72 -26.51
C LEU A 8 -56.05 -37.52 -26.67
N PRO A 9 -56.34 -37.03 -27.90
CA PRO A 9 -55.77 -37.30 -29.26
C PRO A 9 -55.32 -36.03 -30.05
N ALA A 10 -54.34 -36.09 -30.96
CA ALA A 10 -54.40 -36.26 -32.43
C ALA A 10 -55.22 -35.22 -33.24
N THR A 11 -54.53 -34.46 -34.11
CA THR A 11 -55.05 -34.06 -35.43
C THR A 11 -53.92 -33.75 -36.42
N PHE A 12 -54.27 -33.93 -37.69
CA PHE A 12 -53.46 -34.27 -38.86
C PHE A 12 -53.15 -33.06 -39.77
N ALA A 13 -52.23 -33.32 -40.72
CA ALA A 13 -52.11 -32.75 -42.08
C ALA A 13 -51.45 -31.36 -42.27
N ALA A 14 -50.35 -31.33 -43.04
CA ALA A 14 -50.37 -31.07 -44.50
C ALA A 14 -48.94 -30.97 -45.04
N ALA A 15 -48.67 -31.69 -46.14
CA ALA A 15 -47.43 -31.66 -46.89
C ALA A 15 -47.36 -30.44 -47.81
N LEU A 16 -46.16 -29.91 -48.07
CA LEU A 16 -45.80 -29.26 -49.33
C LEU A 16 -44.28 -29.40 -49.54
N ALA A 17 -43.93 -29.98 -50.68
CA ALA A 17 -42.58 -30.08 -51.19
C ALA A 17 -42.10 -28.72 -51.74
N ALA A 18 -40.82 -28.41 -51.54
CA ALA A 18 -40.09 -27.49 -52.41
C ALA A 18 -38.59 -27.79 -52.35
N CYS A 19 -38.02 -28.20 -53.48
CA CYS A 19 -36.58 -28.22 -53.72
C CYS A 19 -36.08 -26.78 -53.82
N SER A 20 -34.94 -26.48 -53.19
CA SER A 20 -34.09 -25.33 -53.55
C SER A 20 -32.67 -25.51 -52.98
N PRO A 21 -31.67 -24.85 -53.59
CA PRO A 21 -30.35 -25.40 -53.83
C PRO A 21 -29.41 -25.26 -52.65
N SER A 22 -28.41 -26.15 -52.57
CA SER A 22 -27.25 -25.99 -51.69
C SER A 22 -26.53 -24.68 -52.00
N ALA A 23 -26.74 -23.68 -51.17
CA ALA A 23 -25.86 -22.53 -51.08
C ALA A 23 -24.63 -22.97 -50.27
N THR A 24 -23.46 -22.83 -50.90
CA THR A 24 -22.18 -22.97 -50.22
C THR A 24 -22.03 -21.77 -49.28
N ASP A 25 -22.31 -21.95 -48.00
CA ASP A 25 -21.95 -20.96 -46.99
C ASP A 25 -20.42 -20.98 -46.84
N THR A 26 -19.76 -20.07 -47.56
CA THR A 26 -18.41 -19.62 -47.24
C THR A 26 -18.50 -18.99 -45.85
N THR A 27 -18.28 -19.80 -44.83
CA THR A 27 -18.09 -19.34 -43.46
C THR A 27 -16.78 -18.55 -43.47
N THR A 28 -16.88 -17.25 -43.64
CA THR A 28 -15.81 -16.32 -43.27
C THR A 28 -15.63 -16.50 -41.77
N THR A 29 -14.68 -17.34 -41.38
CA THR A 29 -14.18 -17.40 -40.02
C THR A 29 -13.62 -16.02 -39.70
N THR A 30 -14.43 -15.18 -39.04
CA THR A 30 -13.93 -14.01 -38.32
C THR A 30 -12.98 -14.55 -37.27
N THR A 31 -11.68 -14.54 -37.56
CA THR A 31 -10.63 -14.68 -36.56
C THR A 31 -10.90 -13.62 -35.51
N ALA A 32 -11.35 -14.06 -34.34
CA ALA A 32 -11.43 -13.21 -33.17
C ALA A 32 -10.04 -12.57 -32.99
N ALA A 33 -10.01 -11.24 -33.02
CA ALA A 33 -8.79 -10.51 -32.73
C ALA A 33 -8.32 -10.94 -31.34
N ASP A 34 -7.20 -11.66 -31.33
CA ASP A 34 -6.48 -12.03 -30.13
C ASP A 34 -6.11 -10.71 -29.43
N THR A 35 -6.89 -10.37 -28.41
CA THR A 35 -6.59 -9.19 -27.59
C THR A 35 -5.28 -9.53 -26.89
N PRO A 36 -4.20 -8.76 -27.07
CA PRO A 36 -2.94 -9.06 -26.42
C PRO A 36 -3.20 -9.17 -24.93
N ALA A 37 -2.96 -10.34 -24.35
CA ALA A 37 -2.98 -10.52 -22.91
C ALA A 37 -2.02 -9.47 -22.33
N ALA A 38 -2.54 -8.57 -21.50
CA ALA A 38 -1.72 -7.56 -20.84
C ALA A 38 -0.53 -8.26 -20.18
N ALA A 39 0.69 -7.78 -20.48
CA ALA A 39 1.89 -8.30 -19.83
C ALA A 39 1.68 -8.29 -18.31
N PRO A 40 2.14 -9.31 -17.58
CA PRO A 40 2.01 -9.32 -16.13
C PRO A 40 2.60 -8.01 -15.59
N ALA A 41 1.80 -7.27 -14.83
CA ALA A 41 2.23 -5.99 -14.27
C ALA A 41 3.51 -6.20 -13.47
N ASP A 42 4.49 -5.31 -13.66
CA ASP A 42 5.71 -5.28 -12.86
C ASP A 42 5.33 -5.35 -11.36
N PRO A 43 5.87 -6.30 -10.58
CA PRO A 43 5.52 -6.45 -9.18
C PRO A 43 5.73 -5.18 -8.36
N GLN A 44 6.76 -4.40 -8.66
CA GLN A 44 7.04 -3.16 -7.94
C GLN A 44 6.06 -2.05 -8.30
N GLN A 45 5.72 -1.91 -9.58
CA GLN A 45 4.61 -1.07 -10.03
C GLN A 45 3.31 -1.42 -9.31
N ALA A 46 2.92 -2.70 -9.30
CA ALA A 46 1.69 -3.15 -8.67
C ALA A 46 1.68 -2.93 -7.16
N PHE A 47 2.84 -3.11 -6.49
CA PHE A 47 3.00 -2.84 -5.07
C PHE A 47 2.84 -1.35 -4.75
N PHE A 48 3.54 -0.48 -5.48
CA PHE A 48 3.46 0.96 -5.28
C PHE A 48 2.04 1.48 -5.52
N ASP A 49 1.37 1.03 -6.59
CA ASP A 49 0.00 1.44 -6.90
C ASP A 49 -0.99 1.03 -5.81
N ARG A 50 -0.79 -0.13 -5.17
CA ARG A 50 -1.61 -0.57 -4.03
C ARG A 50 -1.43 0.33 -2.82
N ILE A 51 -0.23 0.83 -2.56
CA ILE A 51 0.01 1.80 -1.49
C ILE A 51 -0.59 3.16 -1.89
N THR A 52 -0.40 3.61 -3.13
CA THR A 52 -1.00 4.85 -3.64
C THR A 52 -2.53 4.85 -3.53
N ALA A 53 -3.18 3.70 -3.69
CA ALA A 53 -4.63 3.57 -3.51
C ALA A 53 -5.12 3.90 -2.08
N LEU A 54 -4.21 3.97 -1.09
CA LEU A 54 -4.49 4.36 0.28
C LEU A 54 -4.33 5.87 0.51
N CYS A 55 -3.98 6.67 -0.50
CA CYS A 55 -3.68 8.09 -0.32
C CYS A 55 -4.80 8.87 0.39
N GLY A 56 -4.41 9.73 1.32
CA GLY A 56 -5.28 10.51 2.20
C GLY A 56 -5.92 9.71 3.34
N LYS A 57 -5.68 8.39 3.45
CA LYS A 57 -6.29 7.55 4.49
C LYS A 57 -5.33 7.29 5.63
N ALA A 58 -5.89 7.24 6.83
CA ALA A 58 -5.18 6.86 8.05
C ALA A 58 -5.79 5.60 8.67
N PHE A 59 -4.95 4.83 9.36
CA PHE A 59 -5.32 3.54 9.95
C PHE A 59 -4.61 3.36 11.29
N GLU A 60 -5.34 2.81 12.24
CA GLU A 60 -4.77 2.39 13.52
C GLU A 60 -4.06 1.03 13.35
N GLY A 61 -2.98 0.85 14.11
CA GLY A 61 -2.16 -0.35 14.08
C GLY A 61 -1.78 -0.88 15.46
N SER A 62 -1.07 -1.99 15.45
CA SER A 62 -0.56 -2.67 16.64
C SER A 62 0.75 -3.39 16.34
N VAL A 63 1.56 -3.61 17.37
CA VAL A 63 2.76 -4.44 17.26
C VAL A 63 2.34 -5.89 17.04
N LEU A 64 2.79 -6.48 15.93
CA LEU A 64 2.57 -7.89 15.60
C LEU A 64 3.70 -8.78 16.14
N THR A 65 4.93 -8.29 16.06
CA THR A 65 6.13 -8.99 16.52
C THR A 65 7.11 -7.97 17.08
N ASP A 66 7.69 -8.26 18.25
CA ASP A 66 8.91 -7.60 18.72
C ASP A 66 9.82 -8.64 19.36
N ARG A 67 10.88 -9.01 18.65
CA ARG A 67 11.86 -10.01 19.08
C ARG A 67 13.30 -9.53 18.85
N PRO A 68 14.24 -9.83 19.76
CA PRO A 68 13.95 -10.27 21.14
C PRO A 68 13.12 -9.19 21.84
N VAL A 69 12.33 -9.58 22.84
CA VAL A 69 11.57 -8.61 23.64
C VAL A 69 12.59 -7.67 24.27
N SER A 70 12.42 -6.36 24.09
CA SER A 70 13.29 -5.38 24.73
C SER A 70 13.14 -5.44 26.24
N ASP A 71 14.25 -5.55 26.96
CA ASP A 71 14.30 -5.51 28.43
C ASP A 71 14.11 -4.07 28.98
N GLY A 72 14.11 -3.06 28.10
CA GLY A 72 13.97 -1.65 28.43
C GLY A 72 12.58 -1.07 28.13
N PRO A 73 12.42 0.26 28.29
CA PRO A 73 11.22 0.98 27.85
C PRO A 73 10.97 0.71 26.37
N ASP A 74 9.80 0.18 26.06
CA ASP A 74 9.35 -0.06 24.69
C ASP A 74 8.53 1.16 24.26
N PRO A 75 9.02 1.99 23.33
CA PRO A 75 8.33 3.22 22.95
C PRO A 75 6.99 2.95 22.25
N PHE A 76 6.70 1.72 21.83
CA PHE A 76 5.45 1.34 21.18
C PHE A 76 4.43 0.72 22.13
N ARG A 77 4.86 0.31 23.33
CA ARG A 77 4.00 -0.33 24.31
C ARG A 77 2.97 0.65 24.86
N ASP A 78 1.73 0.21 24.88
CA ASP A 78 0.57 0.98 25.36
C ASP A 78 0.38 2.33 24.63
N GLN A 79 0.92 2.46 23.41
CA GLN A 79 0.73 3.63 22.54
C GLN A 79 -0.27 3.34 21.43
N THR A 80 -1.07 4.36 21.07
CA THR A 80 -1.82 4.33 19.82
C THR A 80 -0.84 4.46 18.66
N LEU A 81 -0.87 3.50 17.75
CA LEU A 81 -0.03 3.47 16.56
C LEU A 81 -0.87 3.87 15.37
N THR A 82 -0.46 4.92 14.64
CA THR A 82 -1.24 5.42 13.51
C THR A 82 -0.36 5.57 12.28
N MET A 83 -0.79 4.96 11.18
CA MET A 83 -0.25 5.19 9.84
C MET A 83 -1.16 6.17 9.12
N HIS A 84 -0.60 7.16 8.42
CA HIS A 84 -1.33 8.00 7.47
C HIS A 84 -0.60 7.96 6.12
N VAL A 85 -1.25 7.54 5.05
CA VAL A 85 -0.68 7.64 3.70
C VAL A 85 -1.00 9.04 3.18
N ARG A 86 -0.16 10.02 3.52
CA ARG A 86 -0.51 11.44 3.46
C ARG A 86 -0.34 12.05 2.08
N ASP A 87 0.88 12.00 1.56
CA ASP A 87 1.26 12.68 0.31
C ASP A 87 1.65 11.64 -0.72
N CYS A 88 1.04 11.68 -1.91
CA CYS A 88 1.32 10.73 -2.97
C CYS A 88 1.51 11.45 -4.30
N SER A 89 2.51 11.01 -5.04
CA SER A 89 2.76 11.40 -6.42
C SER A 89 3.08 10.15 -7.23
N ASP A 90 3.29 10.32 -8.54
CA ASP A 90 3.72 9.23 -9.41
C ASP A 90 5.08 8.64 -9.00
N ARG A 91 5.87 9.36 -8.19
CA ARG A 91 7.25 8.97 -7.83
C ARG A 91 7.48 8.72 -6.34
N GLU A 92 6.73 9.36 -5.46
CA GLU A 92 6.97 9.32 -4.02
C GLU A 92 5.66 9.24 -3.25
N ILE A 93 5.65 8.41 -2.19
CA ILE A 93 4.60 8.32 -1.19
C ILE A 93 5.22 8.60 0.18
N ARG A 94 4.63 9.53 0.93
CA ARG A 94 5.04 9.88 2.29
C ARG A 94 3.99 9.37 3.27
N ILE A 95 4.45 8.54 4.20
CA ILE A 95 3.60 7.80 5.13
C ILE A 95 4.02 8.13 6.57
N PRO A 96 3.46 9.19 7.18
CA PRO A 96 3.62 9.43 8.61
C PRO A 96 3.23 8.21 9.46
N PHE A 97 4.08 7.91 10.44
CA PHE A 97 3.88 6.87 11.43
C PHE A 97 4.00 7.46 12.84
N ASN A 98 2.85 7.67 13.46
CA ASN A 98 2.75 8.30 14.78
C ASN A 98 2.71 7.23 15.87
N VAL A 99 3.35 7.54 17.00
CA VAL A 99 3.37 6.68 18.20
C VAL A 99 2.93 7.52 19.38
N GLY A 100 1.65 7.38 19.77
CA GLY A 100 1.02 8.33 20.68
C GLY A 100 1.12 9.76 20.11
N ASP A 101 1.66 10.67 20.91
CA ASP A 101 1.90 12.07 20.53
C ASP A 101 3.27 12.32 19.88
N ASN A 102 4.01 11.26 19.56
CA ASN A 102 5.26 11.38 18.81
C ASN A 102 4.98 11.34 17.30
N TYR A 103 5.18 12.50 16.66
CA TYR A 103 4.92 12.73 15.24
C TYR A 103 6.22 12.82 14.41
N SER A 104 7.33 12.25 14.89
CA SER A 104 8.66 12.47 14.29
C SER A 104 8.91 11.70 13.00
N ARG A 105 8.13 10.65 12.70
CA ARG A 105 8.53 9.61 11.75
C ARG A 105 7.68 9.64 10.51
N THR A 106 8.33 9.71 9.35
CA THR A 106 7.68 9.52 8.06
C THR A 106 8.46 8.48 7.26
N TRP A 107 7.77 7.43 6.80
CA TRP A 107 8.32 6.55 5.79
C TRP A 107 8.17 7.19 4.40
N VAL A 108 9.25 7.27 3.65
CA VAL A 108 9.29 7.84 2.31
C VAL A 108 9.57 6.70 1.33
N LEU A 109 8.55 6.28 0.60
CA LEU A 109 8.64 5.26 -0.43
C LEU A 109 8.77 5.93 -1.81
N THR A 110 9.90 5.72 -2.48
CA THR A 110 10.22 6.38 -3.74
C THR A 110 10.47 5.37 -4.85
N ARG A 111 9.98 5.66 -6.07
CA ARG A 111 10.40 4.96 -7.29
C ARG A 111 11.75 5.48 -7.77
N THR A 112 12.69 4.57 -7.98
CA THR A 112 13.98 4.84 -8.60
C THR A 112 14.02 4.22 -9.99
N ASP A 113 15.10 4.44 -10.73
CA ASP A 113 15.28 3.82 -12.04
C ASP A 113 15.62 2.31 -11.92
N GLU A 114 16.04 1.88 -10.72
CA GLU A 114 16.51 0.52 -10.44
C GLU A 114 15.51 -0.30 -9.58
N GLY A 115 14.48 0.36 -9.04
CA GLY A 115 13.39 -0.28 -8.30
C GLY A 115 12.70 0.66 -7.33
N LEU A 116 12.61 0.26 -6.06
CA LEU A 116 12.02 1.08 -5.00
C LEU A 116 13.04 1.39 -3.91
N ARG A 117 12.91 2.56 -3.31
CA ARG A 117 13.69 3.00 -2.15
C ARG A 117 12.77 3.34 -1.00
N LEU A 118 13.13 2.89 0.19
CA LEU A 118 12.48 3.26 1.44
C LEU A 118 13.44 4.08 2.28
N LYS A 119 13.04 5.28 2.69
CA LYS A 119 13.76 6.13 3.66
C LYS A 119 12.88 6.45 4.87
N HIS A 120 13.53 6.74 5.99
CA HIS A 120 12.92 7.16 7.24
C HIS A 120 13.28 8.61 7.48
N ASP A 121 12.36 9.52 7.18
CA ASP A 121 12.50 10.94 7.49
C ASP A 121 12.09 11.14 8.96
N HIS A 122 13.08 11.40 9.79
CA HIS A 122 12.95 11.69 11.21
C HIS A 122 13.19 13.17 11.47
N ARG A 123 12.25 13.78 12.21
CA ARG A 123 12.26 15.19 12.58
C ARG A 123 12.24 15.37 14.09
N LEU A 124 12.86 16.45 14.56
CA LEU A 124 12.67 16.95 15.92
C LEU A 124 11.31 17.65 16.03
N GLU A 125 10.87 17.93 17.26
CA GLU A 125 9.57 18.60 17.53
C GLU A 125 9.44 19.97 16.86
N ASP A 126 10.56 20.67 16.68
CA ASP A 126 10.62 21.95 15.97
C ASP A 126 10.59 21.81 14.43
N GLY A 127 10.52 20.58 13.92
CA GLY A 127 10.49 20.24 12.50
C GLY A 127 11.86 20.16 11.82
N SER A 128 12.96 20.45 12.53
CA SER A 128 14.31 20.28 11.99
C SER A 128 14.71 18.80 11.87
N ASP A 129 15.75 18.53 11.09
CA ASP A 129 16.25 17.16 10.86
C ASP A 129 16.80 16.54 12.16
N ASP A 130 16.38 15.31 12.46
CA ASP A 130 17.08 14.48 13.45
C ASP A 130 18.47 14.10 12.91
N PRO A 131 19.53 14.03 13.75
CA PRO A 131 20.86 13.60 13.31
C PRO A 131 20.87 12.22 12.62
N VAL A 132 19.94 11.35 12.98
CA VAL A 132 19.73 9.99 12.45
C VAL A 132 18.45 9.99 11.60
N THR A 133 18.49 10.69 10.48
CA THR A 133 17.39 10.80 9.51
C THR A 133 17.79 10.30 8.12
N MET A 134 16.80 10.13 7.24
CA MET A 134 16.92 9.69 5.85
C MET A 134 17.68 8.37 5.68
N TYR A 135 17.65 7.52 6.70
CA TYR A 135 18.19 6.16 6.64
C TYR A 135 17.17 5.19 6.04
N GLY A 136 17.65 4.09 5.48
CA GLY A 136 16.80 3.09 4.85
C GLY A 136 17.56 2.26 3.83
N GLY A 137 16.88 1.87 2.77
CA GLY A 137 17.41 0.90 1.82
C GLY A 137 16.74 0.97 0.45
N GLU A 138 17.29 0.19 -0.46
CA GLU A 138 16.80 0.01 -1.83
C GLU A 138 16.46 -1.45 -2.07
N THR A 139 15.51 -1.73 -2.95
CA THR A 139 15.12 -3.10 -3.27
C THR A 139 16.27 -3.87 -3.92
N ALA A 140 16.62 -5.03 -3.37
CA ALA A 140 17.65 -5.91 -3.95
C ALA A 140 17.08 -6.95 -4.94
N SER A 141 15.76 -7.04 -5.06
CA SER A 141 15.05 -7.90 -6.01
C SER A 141 13.71 -7.28 -6.41
N SER A 142 13.02 -7.83 -7.41
CA SER A 142 11.69 -7.37 -7.82
C SER A 142 10.61 -7.58 -6.74
N GLY A 143 10.86 -8.42 -5.74
CA GLY A 143 9.91 -8.73 -4.69
C GLY A 143 8.60 -9.29 -5.25
N SER A 144 7.48 -8.80 -4.72
CA SER A 144 6.14 -9.16 -5.18
C SER A 144 5.21 -7.95 -5.17
N ALA A 145 4.04 -8.10 -5.77
CA ALA A 145 3.01 -7.07 -5.71
C ALA A 145 2.48 -6.80 -4.28
N THR A 146 2.75 -7.67 -3.31
CA THR A 146 2.29 -7.55 -1.92
C THR A 146 3.42 -7.36 -0.92
N ARG A 147 4.69 -7.48 -1.31
CA ARG A 147 5.84 -7.33 -0.39
C ARG A 147 7.08 -6.85 -1.13
N GLN A 148 7.75 -5.87 -0.54
CA GLN A 148 9.06 -5.36 -0.95
C GLN A 148 10.00 -5.32 0.25
N GLU A 149 11.27 -5.62 0.02
CA GLU A 149 12.32 -5.64 1.03
C GLU A 149 13.43 -4.67 0.63
N PHE A 150 13.97 -3.97 1.62
CA PHE A 150 14.92 -2.88 1.48
C PHE A 150 16.11 -3.14 2.39
N PRO A 151 17.13 -3.90 1.94
CA PRO A 151 18.40 -3.98 2.65
C PRO A 151 19.04 -2.60 2.80
N VAL A 152 19.68 -2.38 3.95
CA VAL A 152 20.31 -1.11 4.29
C VAL A 152 21.32 -0.64 3.25
N ASP A 153 21.13 0.59 2.77
CA ASP A 153 22.00 1.18 1.76
C ASP A 153 23.29 1.75 2.34
N THR A 154 24.25 2.05 1.46
CA THR A 154 25.57 2.56 1.83
C THR A 154 25.49 3.84 2.65
N PHE A 155 24.63 4.80 2.25
CA PHE A 155 24.44 6.05 3.00
C PHE A 155 24.06 5.77 4.46
N SER A 156 23.12 4.86 4.66
CA SER A 156 22.61 4.51 5.99
C SER A 156 23.67 3.77 6.81
N GLN A 157 24.44 2.87 6.19
CA GLN A 157 25.56 2.19 6.87
C GLN A 157 26.64 3.17 7.36
N GLU A 158 27.02 4.12 6.50
CA GLU A 158 28.00 5.15 6.85
C GLU A 158 27.49 6.06 7.97
N MET A 159 26.22 6.47 7.90
CA MET A 159 25.58 7.26 8.95
C MET A 159 25.52 6.49 10.28
N PHE A 160 25.00 5.27 10.28
CA PHE A 160 24.91 4.48 11.50
C PHE A 160 26.28 4.23 12.13
N THR A 161 27.31 3.95 11.33
CA THR A 161 28.68 3.79 11.82
C THR A 161 29.19 5.08 12.48
N ARG A 162 28.96 6.24 11.85
CA ARG A 162 29.35 7.54 12.39
C ARG A 162 28.66 7.85 13.72
N GLU A 163 27.38 7.51 13.84
CA GLU A 163 26.56 7.77 15.03
C GLU A 163 26.64 6.64 16.09
N GLY A 164 27.54 5.66 15.91
CA GLY A 164 27.76 4.57 16.89
C GLY A 164 26.64 3.52 16.94
N MET A 165 25.89 3.37 15.85
CA MET A 165 24.74 2.48 15.69
C MET A 165 25.05 1.26 14.80
N ASP A 166 26.27 0.71 14.87
CA ASP A 166 26.78 -0.36 13.98
C ASP A 166 25.84 -1.57 13.85
N VAL A 167 25.08 -1.89 14.90
CA VAL A 167 24.06 -2.96 14.89
C VAL A 167 22.99 -2.79 13.81
N SER A 168 22.85 -1.58 13.24
CA SER A 168 21.88 -1.26 12.20
C SER A 168 22.42 -1.45 10.78
N ASN A 169 23.72 -1.73 10.62
CA ASN A 169 24.38 -1.94 9.32
C ASN A 169 23.97 -3.25 8.62
N THR A 170 23.14 -4.07 9.28
CA THR A 170 22.59 -5.32 8.75
C THR A 170 21.05 -5.28 8.68
N ASN A 171 20.46 -4.10 8.87
CA ASN A 171 19.01 -3.93 8.81
C ASN A 171 18.48 -4.29 7.41
N VAL A 172 17.34 -4.97 7.40
CA VAL A 172 16.50 -5.14 6.23
C VAL A 172 15.10 -4.69 6.65
N TRP A 173 14.60 -3.66 5.98
CA TRP A 173 13.21 -3.24 6.15
C TRP A 173 12.32 -3.96 5.17
N ALA A 174 11.05 -4.13 5.50
CA ALA A 174 10.06 -4.58 4.53
C ALA A 174 8.73 -3.85 4.71
N MET A 175 8.00 -3.74 3.61
CA MET A 175 6.61 -3.31 3.61
C MET A 175 5.77 -4.38 2.94
N GLU A 176 4.65 -4.75 3.57
CA GLU A 176 3.66 -5.67 3.04
C GLU A 176 2.31 -4.98 2.90
N ILE A 177 1.55 -5.37 1.88
CA ILE A 177 0.18 -4.94 1.68
C ILE A 177 -0.71 -6.10 1.25
N ASP A 178 -1.72 -6.38 2.06
CA ASP A 178 -2.88 -7.21 1.72
C ASP A 178 -4.04 -6.26 1.42
N PRO A 179 -4.37 -5.99 0.14
CA PRO A 179 -5.32 -4.94 -0.24
C PRO A 179 -6.67 -5.08 0.49
N GLY A 180 -7.09 -4.00 1.14
CA GLY A 180 -8.35 -3.95 1.89
C GLY A 180 -8.37 -4.81 3.16
N GLN A 181 -7.23 -5.32 3.62
CA GLN A 181 -7.11 -6.11 4.85
C GLN A 181 -6.10 -5.49 5.82
N ARG A 182 -4.82 -5.42 5.44
CA ARG A 182 -3.76 -4.89 6.31
C ARG A 182 -2.56 -4.35 5.55
N PHE A 183 -1.85 -3.42 6.18
CA PHE A 183 -0.50 -3.00 5.81
C PHE A 183 0.45 -3.41 6.93
N VAL A 184 1.66 -3.85 6.61
CA VAL A 184 2.68 -4.20 7.62
C VAL A 184 3.99 -3.51 7.29
N TYR A 185 4.58 -2.87 8.30
CA TYR A 185 5.97 -2.45 8.28
C TYR A 185 6.81 -3.44 9.10
N GLU A 186 8.01 -3.73 8.63
CA GLU A 186 8.95 -4.68 9.23
C GLU A 186 10.36 -4.11 9.30
N LEU A 187 11.06 -4.43 10.40
CA LEU A 187 12.50 -4.31 10.55
C LEU A 187 13.07 -5.66 11.00
N ALA A 188 13.96 -6.22 10.21
CA ALA A 188 14.76 -7.39 10.55
C ALA A 188 16.26 -7.04 10.56
N ARG A 189 17.08 -7.85 11.24
CA ARG A 189 18.55 -7.82 11.06
C ARG A 189 19.03 -9.20 10.63
N THR A 190 19.96 -9.24 9.68
CA THR A 190 20.40 -10.50 9.09
C THR A 190 21.41 -11.26 9.95
N ASP A 191 22.06 -10.58 10.90
CA ASP A 191 23.10 -11.11 11.78
C ASP A 191 22.62 -11.41 13.22
N GLN A 192 21.38 -11.07 13.54
CA GLN A 192 20.79 -11.13 14.89
C GLN A 192 19.33 -11.59 14.83
N ASP A 193 18.76 -12.10 15.93
CA ASP A 193 17.31 -12.43 16.01
C ASP A 193 16.43 -11.16 16.20
N ARG A 194 16.74 -10.07 15.49
CA ARG A 194 15.92 -8.87 15.50
C ARG A 194 14.78 -9.03 14.49
N MET A 195 13.55 -8.95 14.97
CA MET A 195 12.35 -8.86 14.16
C MET A 195 11.33 -7.95 14.84
N PHE A 196 10.96 -6.86 14.17
CA PHE A 196 9.92 -5.94 14.58
C PHE A 196 8.90 -5.80 13.47
N ARG A 197 7.61 -5.95 13.80
CA ARG A 197 6.52 -5.81 12.84
C ARG A 197 5.39 -5.01 13.45
N VAL A 198 4.91 -4.00 12.74
CA VAL A 198 3.70 -3.24 13.08
C VAL A 198 2.70 -3.42 11.95
N GLY A 199 1.47 -3.80 12.31
CA GLY A 199 0.39 -4.02 11.36
C GLY A 199 -0.72 -3.01 11.53
N PHE A 200 -1.26 -2.49 10.43
CA PHE A 200 -2.36 -1.53 10.39
C PHE A 200 -3.58 -2.14 9.73
N ASP A 201 -4.75 -1.94 10.32
CA ASP A 201 -6.02 -2.50 9.86
C ASP A 201 -6.63 -1.66 8.74
N LEU A 202 -6.50 -2.12 7.48
CA LEU A 202 -7.00 -1.39 6.32
C LEU A 202 -8.53 -1.47 6.15
N THR A 203 -9.20 -2.29 6.96
CA THR A 203 -10.68 -2.42 6.90
C THR A 203 -11.40 -1.27 7.58
N ARG A 204 -10.71 -0.52 8.45
CA ARG A 204 -11.29 0.56 9.27
C ARG A 204 -10.43 1.83 9.18
N PRO A 205 -10.66 2.68 8.16
CA PRO A 205 -10.07 4.01 8.14
C PRO A 205 -10.46 4.81 9.38
N ILE A 206 -9.52 5.56 9.93
CA ILE A 206 -9.74 6.51 11.04
C ILE A 206 -9.69 7.95 10.55
N ALA A 207 -10.04 8.90 11.42
CA ALA A 207 -9.87 10.32 11.14
C ALA A 207 -8.39 10.64 10.87
N THR A 208 -8.14 11.63 10.03
CA THR A 208 -6.79 12.11 9.72
C THR A 208 -6.10 12.56 11.02
N PRO A 209 -4.93 11.99 11.37
CA PRO A 209 -4.18 12.40 12.56
C PRO A 209 -3.50 13.75 12.32
N PRO A 210 -2.95 14.38 13.38
CA PRO A 210 -2.07 15.54 13.23
C PRO A 210 -0.93 15.29 12.22
N ALA A 211 -0.48 16.38 11.60
CA ALA A 211 0.64 16.36 10.68
C ALA A 211 1.92 15.85 11.37
N PRO A 212 2.82 15.15 10.64
CA PRO A 212 4.15 14.88 11.17
C PRO A 212 4.89 16.19 11.44
N TRP A 213 5.83 16.20 12.38
CA TRP A 213 6.67 17.38 12.61
C TRP A 213 7.44 17.74 11.34
N GLY A 214 7.56 19.04 11.06
CA GLY A 214 8.23 19.56 9.87
C GLY A 214 7.43 19.47 8.56
N ALA A 215 6.20 18.95 8.56
CA ALA A 215 5.31 19.13 7.42
C ALA A 215 4.73 20.54 7.41
N GLU A 216 4.68 21.15 6.23
CA GLU A 216 3.89 22.37 6.03
C GLU A 216 2.42 22.04 6.38
N GLU A 217 1.82 22.83 7.27
CA GLU A 217 0.37 22.74 7.51
C GLU A 217 -0.33 23.11 6.20
N ALA A 218 -1.25 22.26 5.75
CA ALA A 218 -2.19 22.67 4.72
C ALA A 218 -3.01 23.80 5.35
N LEU A 219 -2.72 25.04 4.98
CA LEU A 219 -3.47 26.21 5.41
C LEU A 219 -4.95 25.93 5.18
N ASP A 220 -5.70 25.87 6.27
CA ASP A 220 -7.15 25.78 6.25
C ASP A 220 -7.68 27.02 5.52
N ALA A 221 -8.00 26.86 4.24
CA ALA A 221 -8.67 27.87 3.45
C ALA A 221 -10.15 27.87 3.84
N GLY A 222 -10.44 28.32 5.05
CA GLY A 222 -11.76 28.16 5.63
C GLY A 222 -11.98 28.94 6.92
N ASP A 223 -11.77 30.26 6.88
CA ASP A 223 -12.62 31.23 7.60
C ASP A 223 -12.19 32.66 7.23
N VAL A 224 -12.55 33.09 6.02
CA VAL A 224 -12.79 34.51 5.76
C VAL A 224 -14.28 34.72 6.04
N GLU A 225 -14.64 34.89 7.31
CA GLU A 225 -15.90 35.56 7.61
C GLU A 225 -15.76 37.01 7.15
N GLU A 226 -16.47 37.34 6.07
CA GLU A 226 -16.81 38.70 5.68
C GLU A 226 -17.53 39.40 6.84
N GLY A 227 -16.77 40.07 7.70
CA GLY A 227 -17.27 41.09 8.61
C GLY A 227 -17.64 42.34 7.83
N GLY A 228 -18.85 42.36 7.29
CA GLY A 228 -19.47 43.49 6.60
C GLY A 228 -19.47 44.80 7.40
N ALA A 229 -19.51 45.88 6.63
CA ALA A 229 -19.49 47.28 7.02
C ALA A 229 -20.53 47.70 8.08
N THR A 230 -20.19 48.75 8.85
CA THR A 230 -21.08 49.91 9.05
C THR A 230 -20.26 51.18 9.35
N ALA A 231 -20.74 52.28 8.78
CA ALA A 231 -20.21 53.65 8.82
C ALA A 231 -20.36 54.35 10.19
N ASP A 232 -19.44 55.27 10.50
CA ASP A 232 -19.65 56.75 10.63
C ASP A 232 -18.27 57.43 10.62
#